data_AF-A0A212J435-F1
#
_entry.id   AF-A0A212J435-F1
#
_cell.length_a   1.000
_cell.length_b   1.000
_cell.length_c   1.000
_cell.angle_alpha   90.00
_cell.angle_beta   90.00
_cell.angle_gamma   90.00
#
_symmetry.space_group_name_H-M   'P 1'
#
loop_
_entity.id
_entity.type
_entity.pdbx_description
1 polymer ?
#
loop_
_entity_poly.entity_id
_entity_poly.type
_entity_poly.pdbx_seq_one_letter_code
_entity_poly.pdbx_strand_id
1 'polypeptide(L)'
;MSKHLDWSRITPDVAVWCKTEEEELAFLLACEERGITWISGKKPTNELFFNEAGANHYEVENNRISLADTQTATTIPYSDLLVEDEPARSRLAEILGVEEDEEWTIRPELVWDGDAVYRIHNGRRQYRSNDDIWRDCAAEADFWYIINHPESIIRKPRFTADEVAMLRVMASDGVTKLSRAMGGALTWEREGASMTGYLPPNILPTILYGESVELAEVLK
;
A
#
# COMPACT_ATOMS: atom_id res chain seq x y z
N MET A 1 -14.04 7.81 4.23
CA MET A 1 -12.61 8.04 4.52
C MET A 1 -12.26 9.41 3.97
N SER A 2 -11.59 10.24 4.76
CA SER A 2 -11.16 11.57 4.29
C SER A 2 -9.91 11.40 3.42
N LYS A 3 -9.82 12.15 2.33
CA LYS A 3 -8.59 12.27 1.53
C LYS A 3 -7.89 13.57 1.92
N HIS A 4 -6.58 13.54 2.03
CA HIS A 4 -5.75 14.72 2.26
C HIS A 4 -4.60 14.76 1.27
N LEU A 5 -3.95 15.92 1.12
CA LEU A 5 -2.79 16.06 0.25
C LEU A 5 -1.55 15.42 0.89
N ASP A 6 -0.79 14.65 0.12
CA ASP A 6 0.55 14.18 0.45
C ASP A 6 1.54 15.31 0.23
N TRP A 7 1.72 16.10 1.27
CA TRP A 7 2.62 17.25 1.25
C TRP A 7 4.09 16.87 1.13
N SER A 8 4.47 15.60 1.33
CA SER A 8 5.85 15.16 1.09
C SER A 8 6.24 15.18 -0.40
N ARG A 9 5.23 15.15 -1.29
CA ARG A 9 5.38 15.25 -2.75
C ARG A 9 5.33 16.68 -3.27
N ILE A 10 5.07 17.65 -2.40
CA ILE A 10 4.94 19.06 -2.76
C ILE A 10 6.24 19.77 -2.38
N THR A 11 7.17 19.82 -3.34
CA THR A 11 8.51 20.44 -3.20
C THR A 11 8.66 21.64 -4.14
N PRO A 12 9.67 22.52 -3.94
CA PRO A 12 9.86 23.72 -4.77
C PRO A 12 10.10 23.45 -6.27
N ASP A 13 10.47 22.22 -6.63
CA ASP A 13 10.70 21.73 -7.99
C ASP A 13 9.50 20.98 -8.58
N VAL A 14 8.34 21.01 -7.91
CA VAL A 14 7.10 20.38 -8.36
C VAL A 14 6.07 21.43 -8.75
N ALA A 15 5.46 21.23 -9.91
CA ALA A 15 4.27 21.96 -10.32
C ALA A 15 3.04 21.07 -10.19
N VAL A 16 1.95 21.59 -9.65
CA VAL A 16 0.69 20.85 -9.48
C VAL A 16 -0.24 21.16 -10.64
N TRP A 17 -0.79 20.10 -11.26
CA TRP A 17 -1.76 20.21 -12.35
C TRP A 17 -3.18 19.90 -11.85
N CYS A 18 -4.09 20.85 -12.02
CA CYS A 18 -5.51 20.68 -11.71
C CYS A 18 -6.31 20.59 -13.03
N LYS A 19 -7.20 19.59 -13.12
CA LYS A 19 -8.07 19.36 -14.28
C LYS A 19 -9.37 20.15 -14.20
N THR A 20 -9.84 20.47 -13.00
CA THR A 20 -11.13 21.12 -12.77
C THR A 20 -11.00 22.34 -11.85
N GLU A 21 -12.00 23.23 -11.91
CA GLU A 21 -12.10 24.38 -11.00
C GLU A 21 -12.25 23.94 -9.53
N GLU A 22 -12.88 22.78 -9.29
CA GLU A 22 -13.01 22.20 -7.94
C GLU A 22 -11.65 21.75 -7.38
N GLU A 23 -10.81 21.11 -8.20
CA GLU A 23 -9.44 20.72 -7.81
C GLU A 23 -8.57 21.95 -7.57
N GLU A 24 -8.69 22.99 -8.39
CA GLU A 24 -8.03 24.29 -8.18
C GLU A 24 -8.42 24.90 -6.83
N LEU A 25 -9.72 25.02 -6.55
CA LEU A 25 -10.19 25.63 -5.31
C LEU A 25 -9.75 24.82 -4.08
N ALA A 26 -9.85 23.49 -4.16
CA ALA A 26 -9.42 22.61 -3.07
C ALA A 26 -7.92 22.71 -2.80
N PHE A 27 -7.09 22.75 -3.85
CA PHE A 27 -5.65 22.90 -3.71
C PHE A 27 -5.27 24.25 -3.09
N LEU A 28 -5.88 25.35 -3.56
CA LEU A 28 -5.60 26.69 -3.05
C LEU A 28 -6.02 26.86 -1.58
N LEU A 29 -7.19 26.35 -1.20
CA LEU A 29 -7.64 26.35 0.20
C LEU A 29 -6.66 25.57 1.09
N ALA A 30 -6.23 24.39 0.64
CA ALA A 30 -5.29 23.58 1.40
C ALA A 30 -3.91 24.25 1.55
N CYS A 31 -3.47 25.03 0.56
CA CYS A 31 -2.26 25.85 0.64
C CYS A 31 -2.42 27.01 1.63
N GLU A 32 -3.56 27.70 1.59
CA GLU A 32 -3.90 28.80 2.50
C GLU A 32 -3.93 28.34 3.96
N GLU A 33 -4.56 27.19 4.24
CA GLU A 33 -4.60 26.58 5.58
C GLU A 33 -3.20 26.30 6.16
N ARG A 34 -2.21 26.07 5.28
CA ARG A 34 -0.81 25.84 5.66
C ARG A 34 0.09 27.07 5.56
N GLY A 35 -0.45 28.20 5.12
CA GLY A 35 0.33 29.42 4.89
C GLY A 35 1.34 29.31 3.74
N ILE A 36 1.12 28.42 2.78
CA ILE A 36 1.99 28.23 1.61
C ILE A 36 1.45 29.07 0.46
N THR A 37 2.32 29.82 -0.21
CA THR A 37 1.94 30.70 -1.33
C THR A 37 2.27 30.04 -2.67
N TRP A 38 1.31 29.99 -3.58
CA TRP A 38 1.46 29.43 -4.93
C TRP A 38 1.07 30.44 -6.01
N ILE A 39 1.67 30.33 -7.20
CA ILE A 39 1.40 31.14 -8.40
C ILE A 39 0.72 30.27 -9.45
N SER A 40 -0.40 30.75 -10.00
CA SER A 40 -1.14 30.07 -11.07
C SER A 40 -0.60 30.41 -12.47
N GLY A 41 -0.41 29.40 -13.33
CA GLY A 41 -0.13 29.52 -14.75
C GLY A 41 -1.21 28.86 -15.62
N LYS A 42 -1.47 29.41 -16.82
CA LYS A 42 -2.41 28.85 -17.80
C LYS A 42 -1.73 28.59 -19.14
N LYS A 43 -1.97 27.43 -19.76
CA LYS A 43 -1.64 27.19 -21.18
C LYS A 43 -2.67 27.86 -22.10
N PRO A 44 -2.34 28.04 -23.40
CA PRO A 44 -3.32 28.36 -24.44
C PRO A 44 -4.48 27.34 -24.53
N THR A 45 -4.27 26.11 -24.05
CA THR A 45 -5.29 25.03 -23.98
C THR A 45 -6.19 25.11 -22.74
N ASN A 46 -6.11 26.18 -21.94
CA ASN A 46 -6.83 26.35 -20.66
C ASN A 46 -6.43 25.36 -19.54
N GLU A 47 -5.33 24.61 -19.68
CA GLU A 47 -4.79 23.80 -18.59
C GLU A 47 -4.18 24.70 -17.49
N LEU A 48 -4.51 24.39 -16.23
CA LEU A 48 -4.12 25.13 -15.03
C LEU A 48 -2.96 24.44 -14.31
N PHE A 49 -1.93 25.22 -13.97
CA PHE A 49 -0.79 24.74 -13.20
C PHE A 49 -0.49 25.69 -12.05
N PHE A 50 0.03 25.15 -10.95
CA PHE A 50 0.46 25.91 -9.78
C PHE A 50 1.93 25.62 -9.48
N ASN A 51 2.70 26.63 -9.07
CA ASN A 51 4.05 26.46 -8.49
C ASN A 51 4.23 27.33 -7.23
N GLU A 52 5.15 26.98 -6.32
CA GLU A 52 5.46 27.76 -5.12
C GLU A 52 5.98 29.17 -5.47
N ALA A 53 5.48 30.18 -4.76
CA ALA A 53 5.85 31.57 -4.97
C ALA A 53 7.29 31.85 -4.53
N GLY A 54 8.15 32.22 -5.49
CA GLY A 54 9.58 32.45 -5.27
C GLY A 54 10.48 31.68 -6.23
N ALA A 55 9.94 30.68 -6.94
CA ALA A 55 10.62 30.04 -8.06
C ALA A 55 10.69 31.00 -9.27
N ASN A 56 11.89 31.23 -9.80
CA ASN A 56 12.15 32.18 -10.88
C ASN A 56 11.45 31.73 -12.17
N HIS A 57 10.40 32.46 -12.55
CA HIS A 57 9.77 32.54 -13.88
C HIS A 57 9.41 31.20 -14.56
N TYR A 58 8.12 30.98 -14.79
CA TYR A 58 7.62 29.84 -15.57
C TYR A 58 7.34 30.27 -17.02
N GLU A 59 8.02 29.65 -17.97
CA GLU A 59 7.55 29.60 -19.36
C GLU A 59 6.94 28.23 -19.61
N VAL A 60 5.69 28.24 -20.09
CA VAL A 60 4.96 27.01 -20.43
C VAL A 60 5.00 26.85 -21.95
N GLU A 61 5.93 26.02 -22.43
CA GLU A 61 6.13 25.75 -23.86
C GLU A 61 6.10 24.24 -24.12
N ASN A 62 5.29 23.79 -25.09
CA ASN A 62 5.27 22.39 -25.57
C ASN A 62 5.24 21.30 -24.47
N ASN A 63 4.28 21.39 -23.53
CA ASN A 63 4.14 20.44 -22.41
C ASN A 63 5.32 20.38 -21.44
N ARG A 64 6.19 21.41 -21.40
CA ARG A 64 7.28 21.53 -20.43
C ARG A 64 7.14 22.83 -19.66
N ILE A 65 7.34 22.74 -18.35
CA ILE A 65 7.52 23.90 -17.48
C ILE A 65 9.02 24.07 -17.31
N SER A 66 9.55 25.16 -17.85
CA SER A 66 10.96 25.51 -17.69
C SER A 66 11.04 26.54 -16.55
N LEU A 67 11.69 26.18 -15.45
CA LEU A 67 12.09 27.16 -14.43
C LEU A 67 13.33 27.87 -14.96
N ALA A 68 13.40 29.19 -14.80
CA ALA A 68 14.56 29.94 -15.27
C ALA A 68 15.84 29.40 -14.62
N ASP A 69 16.84 29.17 -15.47
CA ASP A 69 18.16 28.62 -15.18
C ASP A 69 18.15 27.13 -14.75
N THR A 70 18.11 26.26 -15.76
CA THR A 70 18.53 24.84 -15.74
C THR A 70 17.70 23.83 -14.95
N GLN A 71 16.65 24.22 -14.21
CA GLN A 71 15.78 23.27 -13.49
C GLN A 71 14.47 23.01 -14.24
N THR A 72 14.23 21.75 -14.61
CA THR A 72 12.93 21.30 -15.09
C THR A 72 12.08 20.88 -13.91
N ALA A 73 10.97 21.57 -13.65
CA ALA A 73 10.01 21.12 -12.65
C ALA A 73 9.28 19.86 -13.15
N THR A 74 9.00 18.93 -12.23
CA THR A 74 8.15 17.78 -12.53
C THR A 74 6.69 18.16 -12.27
N THR A 75 5.79 17.85 -13.20
CA THR A 75 4.35 18.08 -13.00
C THR A 75 3.72 16.87 -12.31
N ILE A 76 2.94 17.11 -11.26
CA ILE A 76 2.16 16.08 -10.57
C ILE A 76 0.66 16.45 -10.66
N PRO A 77 -0.22 15.53 -11.13
CA PRO A 77 -1.65 15.74 -11.08
C PRO A 77 -2.16 15.89 -9.64
N TYR A 78 -3.10 16.79 -9.39
CA TYR A 78 -3.74 16.96 -8.06
C TYR A 78 -4.30 15.63 -7.51
N SER A 79 -4.91 14.81 -8.38
CA SER A 79 -5.41 13.48 -8.01
C SER A 79 -4.35 12.57 -7.41
N ASP A 80 -3.10 12.71 -7.84
CA ASP A 80 -1.97 11.85 -7.46
C ASP A 80 -1.29 12.34 -6.16
N LEU A 81 -1.71 13.51 -5.67
CA LEU A 81 -1.38 14.04 -4.35
C LEU A 81 -2.39 13.59 -3.29
N LEU A 82 -3.55 13.07 -3.65
CA LEU A 82 -4.55 12.66 -2.68
C LEU A 82 -4.20 11.29 -2.06
N VAL A 83 -3.93 11.30 -0.77
CA VAL A 83 -3.75 10.10 0.05
C VAL A 83 -4.95 9.93 0.97
N GLU A 84 -5.35 8.68 1.18
CA GLU A 84 -6.36 8.33 2.17
C GLU A 84 -5.69 8.19 3.52
N ASP A 85 -6.33 8.71 4.58
CA ASP A 85 -5.90 8.40 5.94
C ASP A 85 -5.90 6.87 6.10
N GLU A 86 -4.76 6.28 6.47
CA GLU A 86 -4.78 4.89 6.91
C GLU A 86 -5.77 4.79 8.08
N PRO A 87 -6.70 3.81 8.06
CA PRO A 87 -7.61 3.62 9.18
C PRO A 87 -6.77 3.45 10.44
N ALA A 88 -7.06 4.24 11.48
CA ALA A 88 -6.35 4.14 12.75
C ALA A 88 -6.41 2.69 13.22
N ARG A 89 -5.26 2.00 13.22
CA ARG A 89 -5.18 0.62 13.67
C ARG A 89 -5.67 0.56 15.10
N SER A 90 -6.55 -0.38 15.39
CA SER A 90 -6.93 -0.62 16.78
C SER A 90 -5.67 -1.00 17.57
N ARG A 91 -5.59 -0.58 18.84
CA ARG A 91 -4.43 -0.91 19.69
C ARG A 91 -4.17 -2.42 19.77
N LEU A 92 -5.23 -3.21 19.64
CA LEU A 92 -5.19 -4.66 19.59
C LEU A 92 -4.53 -5.18 18.31
N ALA A 93 -4.90 -4.63 17.15
CA ALA A 93 -4.27 -4.93 15.87
C ALA A 93 -2.77 -4.57 15.89
N GLU A 94 -2.40 -3.43 16.48
CA GLU A 94 -0.98 -3.06 16.68
C GLU A 94 -0.21 -4.06 17.53
N ILE A 95 -0.75 -4.45 18.69
CA ILE A 95 -0.08 -5.37 19.62
C ILE A 95 0.15 -6.73 18.96
N LEU A 96 -0.82 -7.22 18.20
CA LEU A 96 -0.73 -8.50 17.50
C LEU A 96 0.00 -8.39 16.15
N GLY A 97 0.29 -7.17 15.70
CA GLY A 97 0.90 -6.89 14.42
C GLY A 97 0.05 -7.28 13.21
N VAL A 98 -1.29 -7.36 13.35
CA VAL A 98 -2.28 -7.68 12.30
C VAL A 98 -3.02 -6.42 11.82
N GLU A 99 -3.73 -6.47 10.68
CA GLU A 99 -4.62 -5.40 10.23
C GLU A 99 -6.05 -5.65 10.73
N GLU A 100 -6.86 -4.59 10.76
CA GLU A 100 -8.29 -4.72 10.98
C GLU A 100 -8.91 -5.56 9.85
N ASP A 101 -9.81 -6.47 10.20
CA ASP A 101 -10.44 -7.48 9.34
C ASP A 101 -9.51 -8.47 8.62
N GLU A 102 -8.20 -8.44 8.90
CA GLU A 102 -7.27 -9.49 8.47
C GLU A 102 -7.64 -10.82 9.14
N GLU A 103 -7.84 -11.86 8.32
CA GLU A 103 -8.04 -13.22 8.79
C GLU A 103 -6.72 -13.93 9.04
N TRP A 104 -6.59 -14.54 10.21
CA TRP A 104 -5.40 -15.29 10.63
C TRP A 104 -5.79 -16.50 11.49
N THR A 105 -4.90 -17.47 11.60
CA THR A 105 -5.06 -18.64 12.47
C THR A 105 -3.92 -18.69 13.49
N ILE A 106 -4.02 -19.55 14.48
CA ILE A 106 -2.96 -19.83 15.45
C ILE A 106 -2.51 -21.28 15.21
N ARG A 107 -1.22 -21.57 15.42
CA ARG A 107 -0.71 -22.95 15.31
C ARG A 107 -1.64 -23.96 16.02
N PRO A 108 -2.08 -25.04 15.33
CA PRO A 108 -3.11 -25.96 15.85
C PRO A 108 -2.77 -26.61 17.19
N GLU A 109 -1.47 -26.74 17.52
CA GLU A 109 -1.01 -27.34 18.78
C GLU A 109 -1.28 -26.46 20.01
N LEU A 110 -1.74 -25.22 19.81
CA LEU A 110 -1.82 -24.17 20.83
C LEU A 110 -3.25 -23.66 21.09
N VAL A 111 -4.25 -24.21 20.38
CA VAL A 111 -5.64 -23.76 20.47
C VAL A 111 -6.54 -24.94 20.84
N TRP A 112 -7.58 -24.67 21.64
CA TRP A 112 -8.62 -25.65 21.97
C TRP A 112 -9.45 -26.08 20.74
N ASP A 113 -9.58 -25.22 19.75
CA ASP A 113 -10.28 -25.45 18.48
C ASP A 113 -9.28 -25.19 17.34
N GLY A 114 -8.57 -26.24 16.92
CA GLY A 114 -7.40 -26.17 16.04
C GLY A 114 -7.66 -25.63 14.63
N ASP A 115 -8.93 -25.37 14.27
CA ASP A 115 -9.37 -24.86 12.98
C ASP A 115 -10.00 -23.44 13.07
N ALA A 116 -9.89 -22.76 14.22
CA ALA A 116 -10.46 -21.43 14.39
C ALA A 116 -9.73 -20.37 13.54
N VAL A 117 -10.51 -19.56 12.82
CA VAL A 117 -10.04 -18.37 12.10
C VAL A 117 -10.38 -17.14 12.92
N TYR A 118 -9.40 -16.26 13.11
CA TYR A 118 -9.49 -15.05 13.90
C TYR A 118 -9.40 -13.80 13.04
N ARG A 119 -9.96 -12.69 13.55
CA ARG A 119 -9.75 -11.34 13.02
C ARG A 119 -9.85 -10.30 14.12
N ILE A 120 -9.41 -9.08 13.85
CA ILE A 120 -9.76 -7.91 14.66
C ILE A 120 -10.83 -7.11 13.94
N HIS A 121 -12.00 -6.92 14.53
CA HIS A 121 -13.10 -6.16 13.93
C HIS A 121 -13.67 -5.17 14.95
N ASN A 122 -13.71 -3.89 14.60
CA ASN A 122 -14.08 -2.79 15.49
C ASN A 122 -13.32 -2.82 16.83
N GLY A 123 -12.02 -3.11 16.78
CA GLY A 123 -11.12 -3.19 17.93
C GLY A 123 -11.33 -4.40 18.83
N ARG A 124 -12.13 -5.40 18.41
CA ARG A 124 -12.38 -6.64 19.15
C ARG A 124 -11.83 -7.84 18.41
N ARG A 125 -11.22 -8.77 19.15
CA ARG A 125 -10.83 -10.06 18.60
C ARG A 125 -12.07 -10.94 18.42
N GLN A 126 -12.32 -11.35 17.19
CA GLN A 126 -13.39 -12.28 16.85
C GLN A 126 -12.78 -13.58 16.33
N TYR A 127 -13.53 -14.67 16.47
CA TYR A 127 -13.20 -15.95 15.85
C TYR A 127 -14.43 -16.53 15.15
N ARG A 128 -14.19 -17.34 14.14
CA ARG A 128 -15.16 -18.26 13.55
C ARG A 128 -14.56 -19.66 13.52
N SER A 129 -15.40 -20.67 13.65
CA SER A 129 -14.99 -22.07 13.46
C SER A 129 -15.69 -22.60 12.22
N ASN A 130 -16.21 -23.83 12.25
CA ASN A 130 -16.82 -24.48 11.09
C ASN A 130 -18.15 -23.86 10.65
N ASP A 131 -18.73 -22.99 11.46
CA ASP A 131 -19.82 -22.13 11.03
C ASP A 131 -19.26 -20.74 10.66
N ASP A 132 -19.80 -20.16 9.59
CA ASP A 132 -19.34 -18.87 9.04
C ASP A 132 -19.81 -17.68 9.90
N ILE A 133 -19.85 -17.88 11.22
CA ILE A 133 -20.40 -16.97 12.21
C ILE A 133 -19.26 -16.45 13.08
N TRP A 134 -19.00 -15.16 12.97
CA TRP A 134 -18.06 -14.45 13.82
C TRP A 134 -18.60 -14.29 15.24
N ARG A 135 -17.77 -14.64 16.22
CA ARG A 135 -18.05 -14.52 17.66
C ARG A 135 -16.94 -13.76 18.35
N ASP A 136 -17.29 -12.93 19.31
CA ASP A 136 -16.30 -12.25 20.14
C ASP A 136 -15.53 -13.30 20.97
N CYS A 137 -14.20 -13.19 21.01
CA CYS A 137 -13.36 -14.06 21.81
C CYS A 137 -13.52 -13.74 23.30
N ALA A 138 -13.93 -14.72 24.10
CA ALA A 138 -14.03 -14.59 25.56
C ALA A 138 -12.86 -15.25 26.31
N ALA A 139 -12.04 -16.06 25.65
CA ALA A 139 -10.94 -16.80 26.27
C ALA A 139 -9.68 -15.93 26.41
N GLU A 140 -9.26 -15.70 27.66
CA GLU A 140 -8.09 -14.88 28.00
C GLU A 140 -6.76 -15.62 27.76
N ALA A 141 -6.72 -16.94 27.98
CA ALA A 141 -5.48 -17.74 27.93
C ALA A 141 -4.80 -17.71 26.56
N ASP A 142 -5.56 -17.93 25.48
CA ASP A 142 -5.03 -17.87 24.10
C ASP A 142 -4.49 -16.47 23.78
N PHE A 143 -5.15 -15.44 24.31
CA PHE A 143 -4.74 -14.05 24.10
C PHE A 143 -3.40 -13.74 24.79
N TRP A 144 -3.24 -14.17 26.04
CA TRP A 144 -1.96 -14.07 26.76
C TRP A 144 -0.83 -14.75 26.00
N TYR A 145 -1.10 -15.91 25.41
CA TYR A 145 -0.10 -16.65 24.67
C TYR A 145 0.34 -15.90 23.40
N ILE A 146 -0.61 -15.51 22.52
CA ILE A 146 -0.26 -14.87 21.24
C ILE A 146 0.40 -13.49 21.40
N ILE A 147 0.16 -12.77 22.50
CA ILE A 147 0.88 -11.53 22.81
C ILE A 147 2.36 -11.82 23.09
N ASN A 148 2.65 -12.90 23.82
CA ASN A 148 4.02 -13.28 24.15
C ASN A 148 4.72 -14.06 23.01
N HIS A 149 3.93 -14.62 22.10
CA HIS A 149 4.37 -15.45 20.98
C HIS A 149 3.70 -15.02 19.67
N PRO A 150 3.94 -13.79 19.17
CA PRO A 150 3.33 -13.30 17.94
C PRO A 150 3.69 -14.15 16.70
N GLU A 151 4.81 -14.88 16.74
CA GLU A 151 5.22 -15.86 15.73
C GLU A 151 4.27 -17.08 15.61
N SER A 152 3.35 -17.25 16.55
CA SER A 152 2.32 -18.30 16.50
C SER A 152 1.11 -17.89 15.65
N ILE A 153 1.01 -16.62 15.25
CA ILE A 153 -0.01 -16.12 14.32
C ILE A 153 0.39 -16.53 12.90
N ILE A 154 -0.46 -17.33 12.27
CA ILE A 154 -0.32 -17.74 10.87
C ILE A 154 -1.27 -16.88 10.05
N ARG A 155 -0.72 -16.18 9.07
CA ARG A 155 -1.44 -15.18 8.26
C ARG A 155 -0.90 -15.13 6.86
N LYS A 156 -1.60 -14.40 5.98
CA LYS A 156 -1.09 -14.16 4.63
C LYS A 156 0.21 -13.35 4.66
N PRO A 157 1.18 -13.66 3.78
CA PRO A 157 2.41 -12.88 3.68
C PRO A 157 2.10 -11.42 3.31
N ARG A 158 2.74 -10.48 4.02
CA ARG A 158 2.59 -9.04 3.76
C ARG A 158 3.71 -8.55 2.87
N PHE A 159 3.37 -8.32 1.62
CA PHE A 159 4.31 -7.82 0.63
C PHE A 159 4.51 -6.31 0.78
N THR A 160 5.76 -5.88 0.66
CA THR A 160 6.09 -4.45 0.54
C THR A 160 5.58 -3.88 -0.79
N ALA A 161 5.45 -2.55 -0.90
CA ALA A 161 5.00 -1.90 -2.15
C ALA A 161 5.88 -2.29 -3.36
N ASP A 162 7.19 -2.40 -3.16
CA ASP A 162 8.13 -2.83 -4.20
C ASP A 162 7.93 -4.29 -4.60
N GLU A 163 7.68 -5.18 -3.63
CA GLU A 163 7.34 -6.57 -3.92
C GLU A 163 6.00 -6.67 -4.66
N VAL A 164 4.98 -5.91 -4.25
CA VAL A 164 3.69 -5.86 -4.96
C VAL A 164 3.87 -5.36 -6.39
N ALA A 165 4.68 -4.32 -6.61
CA ALA A 165 4.97 -3.81 -7.95
C ALA A 165 5.63 -4.91 -8.81
N MET A 166 6.58 -5.66 -8.26
CA MET A 166 7.20 -6.79 -8.94
C MET A 166 6.20 -7.91 -9.25
N LEU A 167 5.35 -8.26 -8.28
CA LEU A 167 4.29 -9.26 -8.47
C LEU A 167 3.30 -8.83 -9.57
N ARG A 168 2.95 -7.54 -9.65
CA ARG A 168 2.11 -7.01 -10.75
C ARG A 168 2.78 -7.18 -12.12
N VAL A 169 4.09 -6.93 -12.22
CA VAL A 169 4.85 -7.16 -13.46
C VAL A 169 4.83 -8.64 -13.83
N MET A 170 5.08 -9.54 -12.87
CA MET A 170 5.02 -10.99 -13.11
C MET A 170 3.61 -11.44 -13.54
N ALA A 171 2.57 -10.95 -12.88
CA ALA A 171 1.18 -11.24 -13.27
C ALA A 171 0.86 -10.76 -14.69
N SER A 172 1.40 -9.60 -15.10
CA SER A 172 1.23 -9.10 -16.48
C SER A 172 1.89 -9.98 -17.54
N ASP A 173 2.91 -10.76 -17.16
CA ASP A 173 3.53 -11.79 -18.00
C ASP A 173 2.85 -13.17 -17.87
N GLY A 174 1.67 -13.23 -17.24
CA GLY A 174 0.86 -14.45 -17.14
C GLY A 174 1.26 -15.40 -16.00
N VAL A 175 2.09 -14.94 -15.06
CA VAL A 175 2.43 -15.73 -13.86
C VAL A 175 1.22 -15.81 -12.93
N THR A 176 0.85 -17.02 -12.52
CA THR A 176 -0.29 -17.28 -11.62
C THR A 176 0.15 -17.60 -10.20
N LYS A 177 1.29 -18.27 -10.05
CA LYS A 177 1.82 -18.74 -8.77
C LYS A 177 3.32 -18.55 -8.67
N LEU A 178 3.80 -18.22 -7.47
CA LEU A 178 5.22 -18.19 -7.10
C LEU A 178 5.48 -19.16 -5.95
N SER A 179 6.67 -19.76 -5.90
CA SER A 179 7.10 -20.60 -4.80
C SER A 179 8.60 -20.51 -4.61
N ARG A 180 9.06 -20.58 -3.35
CA ARG A 180 10.49 -20.63 -3.06
C ARG A 180 10.88 -22.05 -2.65
N ALA A 181 11.66 -22.71 -3.48
CA ALA A 181 12.16 -24.04 -3.18
C ALA A 181 13.12 -24.01 -1.97
N MET A 182 13.29 -25.14 -1.29
CA MET A 182 14.19 -25.26 -0.12
C MET A 182 15.66 -24.90 -0.43
N GLY A 183 16.07 -24.94 -1.71
CA GLY A 183 17.38 -24.48 -2.17
C GLY A 183 17.47 -22.96 -2.45
N GLY A 184 16.40 -22.20 -2.20
CA GLY A 184 16.31 -20.76 -2.40
C GLY A 184 15.95 -20.28 -3.80
N ALA A 185 15.89 -21.18 -4.77
CA ALA A 185 15.41 -20.89 -6.11
C ALA A 185 13.92 -20.50 -6.09
N LEU A 186 13.57 -19.48 -6.88
CA LEU A 186 12.19 -19.07 -7.06
C LEU A 186 11.62 -19.77 -8.30
N THR A 187 10.54 -20.51 -8.11
CA THR A 187 9.78 -21.14 -9.19
C THR A 187 8.48 -20.39 -9.38
N TRP A 188 8.00 -20.33 -10.62
CA TRP A 188 6.72 -19.71 -10.91
C TRP A 188 5.96 -20.49 -11.97
N GLU A 189 4.64 -20.45 -11.89
CA GLU A 189 3.76 -21.11 -12.86
C GLU A 189 3.16 -20.07 -13.80
N ARG A 190 3.17 -20.39 -15.10
CA ARG A 190 2.53 -19.61 -16.16
C ARG A 190 1.78 -20.57 -17.08
N GLU A 191 0.48 -20.33 -17.29
CA GLU A 191 -0.34 -21.11 -18.22
C GLU A 191 -0.28 -22.64 -18.00
N GLY A 192 -0.13 -23.09 -16.74
CA GLY A 192 -0.01 -24.50 -16.38
C GLY A 192 1.38 -25.12 -16.62
N ALA A 193 2.37 -24.32 -17.03
CA ALA A 193 3.78 -24.71 -17.10
C ALA A 193 4.56 -24.13 -15.91
N SER A 194 5.28 -25.01 -15.20
CA SER A 194 6.20 -24.59 -14.13
C SER A 194 7.54 -24.14 -14.74
N MET A 195 7.90 -22.89 -14.51
CA MET A 195 9.18 -22.30 -14.85
C MET A 195 10.04 -22.17 -13.59
N THR A 196 11.36 -22.24 -13.76
CA THR A 196 12.32 -22.06 -12.66
C THR A 196 13.33 -21.01 -13.05
N GLY A 197 13.53 -20.03 -12.18
CA GLY A 197 14.58 -19.03 -12.33
C GLY A 197 15.36 -18.83 -11.05
N TYR A 198 16.65 -18.54 -11.21
CA TYR A 198 17.49 -18.16 -10.08
C TYR A 198 17.45 -16.64 -9.95
N LEU A 199 16.60 -16.17 -9.04
CA LEU A 199 16.65 -14.79 -8.56
C LEU A 199 17.52 -14.70 -7.31
N PRO A 200 18.20 -13.57 -7.07
CA PRO A 200 18.91 -13.32 -5.83
C PRO A 200 17.99 -13.55 -4.60
N PRO A 201 18.52 -14.08 -3.47
CA PRO A 201 17.70 -14.43 -2.30
C PRO A 201 16.93 -13.25 -1.70
N ASN A 202 17.40 -12.03 -1.92
CA ASN A 202 16.78 -10.79 -1.46
C ASN A 202 15.65 -10.29 -2.35
N ILE A 203 15.32 -10.97 -3.45
CA ILE A 203 14.14 -10.66 -4.28
C ILE A 203 12.96 -11.45 -3.75
N LEU A 204 11.85 -10.77 -3.43
CA LEU A 204 10.66 -11.32 -2.78
C LEU A 204 10.98 -12.06 -1.45
N PRO A 205 11.67 -11.40 -0.50
CA PRO A 205 12.03 -12.02 0.78
C PRO A 205 10.81 -12.44 1.61
N THR A 206 9.63 -11.87 1.33
CA THR A 206 8.36 -12.21 1.99
C THR A 206 7.90 -13.64 1.70
N ILE A 207 8.35 -14.26 0.60
CA ILE A 207 8.07 -15.68 0.30
C ILE A 207 9.19 -16.52 0.94
N LEU A 208 8.90 -17.20 2.04
CA LEU A 208 9.89 -18.01 2.77
C LEU A 208 10.14 -19.36 2.09
N TYR A 209 11.20 -20.05 2.52
CA TYR A 209 11.54 -21.38 1.99
C TYR A 209 10.41 -22.38 2.21
N GLY A 210 10.01 -23.07 1.13
CA GLY A 210 8.92 -24.03 1.15
C GLY A 210 7.52 -23.39 1.05
N GLU A 211 7.43 -22.07 1.00
CA GLU A 211 6.16 -21.38 0.82
C GLU A 211 5.81 -21.15 -0.65
N SER A 212 4.52 -21.08 -0.91
CA SER A 212 3.94 -20.74 -2.21
C SER A 212 2.85 -19.71 -2.06
N VAL A 213 2.74 -18.82 -3.04
CA VAL A 213 1.76 -17.74 -3.08
C VAL A 213 1.09 -17.70 -4.45
N GLU A 214 -0.24 -17.63 -4.45
CA GLU A 214 -1.05 -17.37 -5.63
C GLU A 214 -1.16 -15.85 -5.84
N LEU A 215 -0.78 -15.34 -7.01
CA LEU A 215 -0.76 -13.89 -7.26
C LEU A 215 -2.17 -13.29 -7.19
N ALA A 216 -3.19 -14.08 -7.55
CA ALA A 216 -4.59 -13.67 -7.43
C ALA A 216 -5.04 -13.43 -5.98
N GLU A 217 -4.32 -13.94 -4.98
CA GLU A 217 -4.62 -13.67 -3.57
C GLU A 217 -3.89 -12.45 -3.02
N VAL A 218 -2.75 -12.10 -3.61
CA VAL A 218 -1.91 -10.96 -3.20
C VAL A 218 -2.30 -9.67 -3.89
N LEU A 219 -2.75 -9.75 -5.15
CA LEU A 219 -3.07 -8.58 -5.99
C LEU A 219 -4.54 -8.15 -5.93
N LYS A 220 -5.34 -8.74 -5.03
CA LYS A 220 -6.71 -8.30 -4.72
C LYS A 220 -6.70 -6.93 -4.07
#